data_AF-A0A352RVH3-F1
#
_entry.id   AF-A0A352RVH3-F1
#
_cell.length_a   1.000
_cell.length_b   1.000
_cell.length_c   1.000
_cell.angle_alpha   90.00
_cell.angle_beta   90.00
_cell.angle_gamma   90.00
#
_symmetry.space_group_name_H-M   'P 1'
#
loop_
_entity.id
_entity.type
_entity.pdbx_description
1 polymer ?
#
loop_
_entity_poly.entity_id
_entity_poly.type
_entity_poly.pdbx_seq_one_letter_code
_entity_poly.pdbx_strand_id
1 'polypeptide(L)' 'MPRKAAQLSEADKHAAEGGAVAVDRALFVLSAFREGDGTLGLAELAQRSGLYKSTLLRLLASLEH' A
#
# COMPACT_ATOMS: atom_id res chain seq x y z
N MET A 1 7.37 -24.03 0.77
CA MET A 1 6.08 -23.89 1.51
C MET A 1 5.55 -22.48 1.30
N PRO A 2 4.43 -22.26 0.60
CA PRO A 2 3.90 -20.90 0.50
C PRO A 2 3.20 -20.58 1.82
N ARG A 3 3.70 -19.58 2.56
CA ARG A 3 2.96 -19.01 3.68
C ARG A 3 1.72 -18.33 3.11
N LYS A 4 0.58 -19.04 3.18
CA LYS A 4 -0.75 -18.49 2.96
C LYS A 4 -1.01 -17.47 4.09
N ALA A 5 -0.70 -16.21 3.85
CA ALA A 5 -1.21 -15.10 4.66
C ALA A 5 -2.27 -14.41 3.82
N ALA A 6 -3.49 -14.93 3.92
CA ALA A 6 -4.71 -14.29 3.42
C ALA A 6 -5.11 -13.13 4.35
N GLN A 7 -4.17 -12.25 4.71
CA GLN A 7 -4.54 -10.97 5.30
C GLN A 7 -4.76 -10.01 4.13
N LEU A 8 -6.05 -9.74 3.87
CA LEU A 8 -6.47 -8.58 3.08
C LEU A 8 -5.75 -7.36 3.66
N SER A 9 -4.97 -6.66 2.83
CA SER A 9 -4.34 -5.41 3.25
C SER A 9 -5.42 -4.42 3.67
N GLU A 10 -5.12 -3.49 4.56
CA GLU A 10 -6.05 -2.39 4.88
C GLU A 10 -6.47 -1.62 3.61
N ALA A 11 -5.60 -1.58 2.60
CA ALA A 11 -5.94 -1.02 1.28
C ALA A 11 -7.04 -1.83 0.56
N ASP A 12 -7.02 -3.15 0.69
CA ASP A 12 -7.98 -4.05 0.01
C ASP A 12 -9.38 -3.94 0.61
N LYS A 13 -9.48 -3.55 1.87
CA LYS A 13 -10.77 -3.33 2.56
C LYS A 13 -11.51 -2.10 2.05
N HIS A 14 -10.79 -1.14 1.46
CA HIS A 14 -11.34 0.12 0.97
C HIS A 14 -11.47 0.17 -0.56
N ALA A 15 -11.30 -0.97 -1.25
CA ALA A 15 -11.42 -1.01 -2.70
C ALA A 15 -12.86 -0.75 -3.15
N ALA A 16 -13.02 0.10 -4.17
CA ALA A 16 -14.33 0.40 -4.74
C ALA A 16 -14.83 -0.78 -5.60
N GLU A 17 -16.12 -1.07 -5.54
CA GLU A 17 -16.72 -2.12 -6.38
C GLU A 17 -16.62 -1.72 -7.87
N GLY A 18 -15.97 -2.56 -8.68
CA GLY A 18 -15.67 -2.25 -10.09
C GLY A 18 -14.47 -1.32 -10.32
N GLY A 19 -13.80 -0.87 -9.25
CA GLY A 19 -12.63 0.00 -9.31
C GLY A 19 -11.33 -0.74 -9.65
N ALA A 20 -10.33 0.03 -10.11
CA ALA A 20 -8.99 -0.49 -10.31
C ALA A 20 -8.28 -0.63 -8.95
N VAL A 21 -8.24 -1.86 -8.43
CA VAL A 21 -7.61 -2.19 -7.13
C VAL A 21 -6.19 -1.61 -6.97
N ALA A 22 -5.42 -1.51 -8.05
CA ALA A 22 -4.08 -0.91 -8.01
C ALA A 22 -4.10 0.59 -7.68
N VAL A 23 -5.09 1.32 -8.20
CA VAL A 23 -5.30 2.75 -7.92
C VAL A 23 -5.74 2.95 -6.48
N ASP A 24 -6.70 2.16 -5.99
CA ASP A 24 -7.16 2.22 -4.60
C ASP A 24 -5.99 1.98 -3.63
N ARG A 25 -5.14 0.98 -3.92
CA ARG A 25 -3.93 0.73 -3.15
C ARG A 25 -2.93 1.88 -3.22
N ALA A 26 -2.71 2.48 -4.40
CA ALA A 26 -1.81 3.62 -4.54
C ALA A 26 -2.28 4.82 -3.71
N LEU A 27 -3.57 5.16 -3.78
CA LEU A 27 -4.17 6.23 -2.98
C LEU A 27 -4.08 5.93 -1.49
N PHE A 28 -4.32 4.68 -1.09
CA PHE A 28 -4.17 4.27 0.31
C PHE A 28 -2.73 4.43 0.82
N VAL A 29 -1.72 4.08 0.00
CA VAL A 29 -0.30 4.29 0.33
C VAL A 29 0.01 5.77 0.54
N LEU A 30 -0.53 6.66 -0.30
CA LEU A 30 -0.38 8.11 -0.13
C LEU A 30 -1.08 8.61 1.14
N SER A 31 -2.22 8.02 1.51
CA SER A 31 -2.94 8.36 2.74
C SER A 31 -2.24 7.89 4.03
N ALA A 32 -1.23 7.03 3.93
CA ALA A 32 -0.48 6.54 5.09
C ALA A 32 0.51 7.58 5.67
N PHE A 33 0.75 8.67 4.92
CA PHE A 33 1.49 9.83 5.39
C PHE A 33 0.56 10.73 6.21
N ARG A 34 1.04 11.17 7.37
CA ARG A 34 0.33 12.03 8.32
C ARG A 34 1.01 13.40 8.37
N GLU A 35 0.28 14.38 8.88
CA GLU A 35 0.85 15.70 9.11
C GLU A 35 2.08 15.60 10.04
N GLY A 36 3.17 16.24 9.63
CA GLY A 36 4.46 16.17 10.33
C GLY A 36 5.35 14.98 9.97
N ASP A 37 4.88 14.02 9.18
CA ASP A 37 5.77 13.00 8.63
C ASP A 37 6.74 13.65 7.62
N GLY A 38 8.03 13.29 7.74
CA GLY A 38 9.03 13.56 6.71
C GLY A 38 9.09 12.41 5.71
N THR A 39 10.30 11.94 5.42
CA THR A 39 10.49 10.73 4.60
C THR A 39 10.14 9.47 5.38
N LEU A 40 9.24 8.64 4.83
CA LEU A 40 8.95 7.32 5.39
C LEU A 40 9.77 6.24 4.68
N GLY A 41 10.39 5.35 5.46
CA GLY A 41 11.06 4.17 4.92
C GLY A 41 10.08 3.11 4.43
N LEU A 42 10.52 2.24 3.51
CA LEU A 42 9.68 1.18 2.93
C LEU A 42 9.10 0.22 3.98
N ALA A 43 9.84 -0.06 5.06
CA ALA A 43 9.36 -0.91 6.14
C ALA A 43 8.22 -0.26 6.94
N GLU A 44 8.34 1.05 7.19
CA GLU A 44 7.31 1.84 7.87
C GLU A 44 6.03 1.91 7.02
N LEU A 45 6.17 2.19 5.72
CA LEU A 45 5.03 2.18 4.79
C LEU A 45 4.36 0.79 4.72
N ALA A 46 5.13 -0.30 4.72
CA ALA A 46 4.57 -1.65 4.74
C ALA A 46 3.79 -1.94 6.03
N GLN A 47 4.29 -1.48 7.17
CA GLN A 47 3.60 -1.62 8.45
C GLN A 47 2.32 -0.79 8.49
N ARG A 48 2.37 0.47 8.06
CA ARG A 48 1.20 1.38 8.07
C ARG A 48 0.12 0.97 7.08
N SER A 49 0.51 0.48 5.89
CA SER A 49 -0.44 0.10 4.85
C SER A 49 -0.90 -1.37 4.91
N GLY A 50 -0.17 -2.23 5.63
CA GLY A 50 -0.37 -3.67 5.59
C GLY A 50 -0.06 -4.31 4.23
N LEU A 51 0.58 -3.58 3.31
CA LEU A 51 0.98 -4.10 2.00
C LEU A 51 2.36 -4.76 2.07
N TYR A 52 2.55 -5.81 1.28
CA TYR A 52 3.87 -6.38 1.06
C TYR A 52 4.82 -5.34 0.44
N LYS A 53 6.08 -5.34 0.89
CA LYS A 53 7.13 -4.44 0.38
C LYS A 53 7.28 -4.47 -1.15
N SER A 54 7.15 -5.65 -1.77
CA SER A 54 7.20 -5.80 -3.23
C SER A 54 6.00 -5.19 -3.95
N THR A 55 4.84 -5.13 -3.30
CA THR A 55 3.67 -4.41 -3.81
C THR A 55 3.88 -2.91 -3.69
N LEU A 56 4.34 -2.45 -2.53
CA LEU A 56 4.70 -1.03 -2.32
C LEU A 56 5.72 -0.54 -3.34
N LEU A 57 6.82 -1.25 -3.56
CA LEU A 57 7.86 -0.85 -4.52
C LEU A 57 7.30 -0.66 -5.94
N ARG A 58 6.41 -1.54 -6.39
CA ARG A 58 5.78 -1.41 -7.73
C ARG A 58 4.85 -0.21 -7.81
N LEU A 59 4.06 0.03 -6.75
CA LEU A 59 3.17 1.19 -6.69
C LEU A 59 3.98 2.50 -6.64
N LEU A 60 5.02 2.56 -5.80
CA LEU A 60 5.89 3.72 -5.65
C LEU A 60 6.63 4.03 -6.96
N ALA A 61 7.19 3.02 -7.63
CA ALA A 61 7.81 3.21 -8.95
C ALA A 61 6.80 3.76 -9.97
N SER A 62 5.54 3.33 -9.92
CA SER A 62 4.49 3.86 -10.81
C SER A 62 4.08 5.30 -10.47
N LEU A 63 4.18 5.70 -9.20
CA LEU A 63 3.85 7.05 -8.72
C LEU A 63 4.99 8.06 -8.94
N GLU A 64 6.23 7.58 -9.04
CA GLU A 64 7.43 8.39 -9.27
C GLU A 64 7.56 8.86 -10.73
N HIS A 65 6.97 8.13 -11.66
CA HIS A 65 7.02 8.42 -13.10
C HIS A 65 5.89 9.35 -13.56
#